data_AF-A0A4Z0EVR4-F1
#
_entry.id   AF-A0A4Z0EVR4-F1
#
_cell.length_a   1.000
_cell.length_b   1.000
_cell.length_c   1.000
_cell.angle_alpha   90.00
_cell.angle_beta   90.00
_cell.angle_gamma   90.00
#
_symmetry.space_group_name_H-M   'P 1'
#
loop_
_entity.id
_entity.type
_entity.pdbx_description
1 polymer ?
#
loop_
_entity_poly.entity_id
_entity_poly.type
_entity_poly.pdbx_seq_one_letter_code
_entity_poly.pdbx_strand_id
1 'polypeptide(L)'
;MKVYLLAAAAAILSLTATHEAAAQNRRNNNNTTTMPATSPTATTPDNTANPPADTNGKLDYRNPAADPLIPVEAEKRQPITDDLQATVVELLELFHDSKQSHWNLRGPIYLSLHEQLQENADEYRKYGDILAERVLQVGHPIDGRTSVIAATANLGGYPGGYLSDKQVLILMTERINTVAKRVRQRIEHMSKVDEVTSNQLQELSYALDKQVWKFRVMQQ
;
A
#
# COMPACT_ATOMS: atom_id res chain seq x y z
N MET A 1 -40.13 -6.06 -62.34
CA MET A 1 -38.76 -6.25 -61.81
C MET A 1 -38.88 -6.45 -60.31
N LYS A 2 -38.29 -7.53 -59.77
CA LYS A 2 -38.48 -8.01 -58.38
C LYS A 2 -37.87 -7.05 -57.34
N VAL A 3 -38.56 -6.97 -56.21
CA VAL A 3 -38.25 -6.32 -54.92
C VAL A 3 -36.90 -6.76 -54.36
N TYR A 4 -36.17 -5.87 -53.65
CA TYR A 4 -35.57 -6.13 -52.33
C TYR A 4 -35.28 -4.82 -51.58
N LEU A 5 -36.09 -4.53 -50.55
CA LEU A 5 -35.72 -3.71 -49.40
C LEU A 5 -34.77 -4.53 -48.52
N LEU A 6 -33.60 -4.01 -48.19
CA LEU A 6 -32.75 -4.54 -47.14
C LEU A 6 -32.79 -3.59 -45.94
N ALA A 7 -33.54 -4.01 -44.93
CA ALA A 7 -33.47 -3.48 -43.58
C ALA A 7 -32.19 -4.03 -42.92
N ALA A 8 -31.26 -3.16 -42.55
CA ALA A 8 -30.12 -3.52 -41.70
C ALA A 8 -30.49 -3.27 -40.24
N ALA A 9 -30.98 -4.31 -39.57
CA ALA A 9 -31.01 -4.38 -38.11
C ALA A 9 -29.66 -4.92 -37.63
N ALA A 10 -28.82 -4.07 -37.05
CA ALA A 10 -27.62 -4.50 -36.34
C ALA A 10 -27.96 -4.54 -34.84
N ALA A 11 -28.03 -5.75 -34.31
CA ALA A 11 -28.24 -6.03 -32.90
C ALA A 11 -27.07 -5.49 -32.06
N ILE A 12 -27.39 -4.71 -31.03
CA ILE A 12 -26.45 -4.28 -29.99
C ILE A 12 -26.19 -5.52 -29.11
N LEU A 13 -25.03 -6.15 -29.28
CA LEU A 13 -24.57 -7.20 -28.40
C LEU A 13 -23.92 -6.54 -27.17
N SER A 14 -24.66 -6.46 -26.06
CA SER A 14 -24.14 -6.09 -24.76
C SER A 14 -23.20 -7.19 -24.25
N LEU A 15 -21.89 -6.99 -24.35
CA LEU A 15 -20.91 -7.88 -23.72
C LEU A 15 -20.83 -7.54 -22.23
N THR A 16 -21.64 -8.20 -21.40
CA THR A 16 -21.40 -8.28 -19.96
C THR A 16 -20.28 -9.27 -19.72
N ALA A 17 -19.03 -8.80 -19.76
CA ALA A 17 -17.89 -9.63 -19.38
C ALA A 17 -17.83 -9.73 -17.85
N THR A 18 -18.45 -10.76 -17.28
CA THR A 18 -18.18 -11.21 -15.92
C THR A 18 -16.78 -11.80 -15.87
N HIS A 19 -15.78 -10.99 -15.49
CA HIS A 19 -14.46 -11.52 -15.16
C HIS A 19 -14.49 -12.02 -13.70
N GLU A 20 -14.76 -13.31 -13.51
CA GLU A 20 -14.29 -14.02 -12.32
C GLU A 20 -12.79 -14.27 -12.49
N ALA A 21 -11.98 -13.34 -11.97
CA ALA A 21 -10.56 -13.60 -11.79
C ALA A 21 -10.40 -14.58 -10.62
N ALA A 22 -10.17 -15.86 -10.93
CA ALA A 22 -9.80 -16.85 -9.94
C ALA A 22 -8.48 -16.44 -9.27
N ALA A 23 -8.58 -15.89 -8.06
CA ALA A 23 -7.44 -15.66 -7.20
C ALA A 23 -6.69 -16.98 -6.98
N GLN A 24 -5.38 -17.00 -7.25
CA GLN A 24 -4.55 -18.16 -6.98
C GLN A 24 -4.59 -18.47 -5.48
N ASN A 25 -5.26 -19.55 -5.14
CA ASN A 25 -5.44 -20.02 -3.78
C ASN A 25 -4.08 -20.49 -3.21
N ARG A 26 -3.37 -19.60 -2.54
CA ARG A 26 -2.06 -19.89 -1.94
C ARG A 26 -2.26 -20.52 -0.57
N ARG A 27 -2.61 -21.82 -0.54
CA ARG A 27 -2.36 -22.80 0.55
C ARG A 27 -3.06 -24.12 0.23
N ASN A 28 -2.46 -24.94 -0.62
CA ASN A 28 -2.75 -26.38 -0.66
C ASN A 28 -1.47 -27.16 -0.38
N ASN A 29 -1.15 -27.28 0.91
CA ASN A 29 -0.53 -28.45 1.49
C ASN A 29 -0.62 -28.31 3.01
N ASN A 30 -1.56 -29.03 3.63
CA ASN A 30 -1.30 -29.91 4.77
C ASN A 30 -2.57 -30.62 5.22
N ASN A 31 -2.38 -31.87 5.57
CA ASN A 31 -3.39 -32.86 5.93
C ASN A 31 -4.39 -32.39 6.99
N THR A 32 -5.63 -32.83 6.76
CA THR A 32 -6.75 -33.06 7.67
C THR A 32 -6.47 -32.87 9.17
N THR A 33 -6.89 -31.74 9.72
CA THR A 33 -7.43 -31.66 11.08
C THR A 33 -8.45 -30.51 11.11
N THR A 34 -9.72 -30.85 11.34
CA THR A 34 -10.82 -29.91 11.51
C THR A 34 -10.56 -28.97 12.69
N MET A 35 -10.45 -27.67 12.42
CA MET A 35 -10.58 -26.61 13.42
C MET A 35 -11.69 -25.64 12.97
N PRO A 36 -12.45 -25.05 13.91
CA PRO A 36 -13.64 -24.27 13.57
C PRO A 36 -13.26 -22.94 12.92
N ALA A 37 -14.07 -22.53 11.94
CA ALA A 37 -13.94 -21.25 11.26
C ALA A 37 -14.14 -20.09 12.25
N THR A 38 -13.06 -19.41 12.60
CA THR A 38 -13.11 -18.07 13.18
C THR A 38 -12.85 -17.05 12.06
N SER A 39 -13.78 -16.12 11.88
CA SER A 39 -13.59 -14.91 11.07
C SER A 39 -12.27 -14.22 11.47
N PRO A 40 -11.47 -13.70 10.53
CA PRO A 40 -10.27 -12.98 10.90
C PRO A 40 -10.71 -11.60 11.40
N THR A 41 -10.90 -11.49 12.71
CA THR A 41 -10.79 -10.19 13.37
C THR A 41 -9.39 -9.68 13.04
N ALA A 42 -9.27 -8.43 12.57
CA ALA A 42 -8.00 -7.79 12.32
C ALA A 42 -7.24 -7.62 13.63
N THR A 43 -6.58 -8.68 14.10
CA THR A 43 -5.58 -8.59 15.16
C THR A 43 -4.39 -7.85 14.58
N THR A 44 -4.05 -6.72 15.21
CA THR A 44 -2.80 -6.00 14.98
C THR A 44 -1.67 -7.02 14.89
N PRO A 45 -0.85 -7.01 13.83
CA PRO A 45 0.24 -7.94 13.72
C PRO A 45 1.14 -7.88 14.95
N ASP A 46 1.47 -9.06 15.48
CA ASP A 46 2.39 -9.17 16.60
C ASP A 46 3.81 -8.81 16.11
N ASN A 47 4.24 -7.59 16.43
CA ASN A 47 5.59 -7.09 16.20
C ASN A 47 6.46 -7.19 17.48
N THR A 48 6.07 -8.04 18.44
CA THR A 48 6.98 -8.36 19.55
C THR A 48 8.21 -9.06 18.98
N ALA A 49 9.38 -8.62 19.44
CA ALA A 49 10.60 -9.33 19.14
C ALA A 49 10.44 -10.78 19.63
N ASN A 50 10.78 -11.74 18.77
CA ASN A 50 11.02 -13.09 19.28
C ASN A 50 12.07 -12.97 20.40
N PRO A 51 11.95 -13.73 21.50
CA PRO A 51 12.91 -13.72 22.60
C PRO A 51 14.34 -13.84 22.06
N PRO A 52 15.36 -13.38 22.80
CA PRO A 52 16.73 -13.24 22.30
C PRO A 52 17.11 -14.48 21.51
N ALA A 53 17.76 -14.27 20.37
CA ALA A 53 18.06 -15.34 19.41
C ALA A 53 18.92 -16.49 20.01
N ASP A 54 19.34 -16.37 21.27
CA ASP A 54 19.79 -17.47 22.11
C ASP A 54 19.12 -17.48 23.50
N THR A 55 19.08 -18.67 24.12
CA THR A 55 18.51 -18.90 25.46
C THR A 55 19.26 -18.18 26.58
N ASN A 56 20.39 -17.55 26.26
CA ASN A 56 21.31 -16.95 27.22
C ASN A 56 21.21 -15.42 27.24
N GLY A 57 20.35 -14.82 26.41
CA GLY A 57 20.17 -13.36 26.33
C GLY A 57 21.37 -12.62 25.72
N LYS A 58 22.32 -13.34 25.12
CA LYS A 58 23.59 -12.78 24.64
C LYS A 58 23.44 -12.00 23.34
N LEU A 59 22.31 -12.18 22.65
CA LEU A 59 21.99 -11.50 21.39
C LEU A 59 21.06 -10.30 21.57
N ASP A 60 20.78 -9.89 22.82
CA ASP A 60 20.08 -8.64 23.09
C ASP A 60 21.04 -7.45 22.95
N TYR A 61 20.91 -6.71 21.86
CA TYR A 61 21.68 -5.48 21.60
C TYR A 61 21.07 -4.23 22.24
N ARG A 62 20.02 -4.35 23.08
CA ARG A 62 19.41 -3.21 23.77
C ARG A 62 20.42 -2.57 24.72
N ASN A 63 20.57 -1.26 24.62
CA ASN A 63 21.37 -0.44 25.55
C ASN A 63 20.47 0.54 26.31
N PRO A 64 19.93 0.17 27.50
CA PRO A 64 19.05 1.03 28.27
C PRO A 64 19.69 2.35 28.70
N ALA A 65 21.02 2.42 28.81
CA ALA A 65 21.72 3.65 29.15
C ALA A 65 21.66 4.71 28.03
N ALA A 66 21.32 4.31 26.80
CA ALA A 66 21.11 5.22 25.68
C ALA A 66 19.65 5.68 25.53
N ASP A 67 18.68 5.06 26.22
CA ASP A 67 17.25 5.42 26.15
C ASP A 67 16.97 6.91 26.44
N PRO A 68 17.72 7.61 27.33
CA PRO A 68 17.57 9.06 27.52
C PRO A 68 17.92 9.92 26.31
N LEU A 69 18.59 9.36 25.29
CA LEU A 69 18.98 10.08 24.06
C LEU A 69 17.91 9.99 22.96
N ILE A 70 16.82 9.25 23.16
CA ILE A 70 15.71 9.21 22.22
C ILE A 70 15.07 10.62 22.17
N PRO A 71 14.94 11.24 20.99
CA PRO A 71 14.69 12.69 20.86
C PRO A 71 13.23 13.09 21.14
N VAL A 72 12.41 12.19 21.70
CA VAL A 72 11.00 12.42 22.00
C VAL A 72 10.60 11.80 23.34
N GLU A 73 9.68 12.47 24.03
CA GLU A 73 9.10 12.01 25.29
C GLU A 73 8.42 10.65 25.13
N ALA A 74 8.46 9.82 26.18
CA ALA A 74 8.03 8.43 26.13
C ALA A 74 6.57 8.28 25.67
N GLU A 75 5.67 9.16 26.13
CA GLU A 75 4.25 9.16 25.78
C GLU A 75 3.97 9.51 24.31
N LYS A 76 4.91 10.15 23.61
CA LYS A 76 4.76 10.52 22.20
C LYS A 76 5.19 9.42 21.23
N ARG A 77 6.00 8.46 21.69
CA ARG A 77 6.61 7.41 20.85
C ARG A 77 5.58 6.50 20.23
N GLN A 78 4.58 6.05 21.02
CA GLN A 78 3.53 5.17 20.52
C GLN A 78 2.64 5.84 19.48
N PRO A 79 2.08 7.07 19.71
CA PRO A 79 1.32 7.77 18.68
C PRO A 79 2.08 7.98 17.36
N ILE A 80 3.38 8.33 17.44
CA ILE A 80 4.23 8.47 16.24
C ILE A 80 4.35 7.11 15.52
N THR A 81 4.60 6.05 16.28
CA THR A 81 4.75 4.70 15.74
C THR A 81 3.50 4.22 15.04
N ASP A 82 2.32 4.46 15.62
CA ASP A 82 1.05 4.00 15.05
C ASP A 82 0.77 4.67 13.69
N ASP A 83 0.93 5.99 13.60
CA ASP A 83 0.70 6.75 12.36
C ASP A 83 1.73 6.39 11.28
N LEU A 84 3.00 6.22 11.66
CA LEU A 84 4.05 5.86 10.73
C LEU A 84 3.97 4.39 10.30
N GLN A 85 3.61 3.47 11.20
CA GLN A 85 3.37 2.06 10.87
C GLN A 85 2.26 1.93 9.83
N ALA A 86 1.15 2.64 10.02
CA ALA A 86 0.06 2.65 9.05
C ALA A 86 0.48 3.28 7.71
N THR A 87 1.29 4.33 7.74
CA THR A 87 1.77 4.99 6.51
C THR A 87 2.75 4.10 5.75
N VAL A 88 3.71 3.47 6.42
CA VAL A 88 4.72 2.61 5.79
C VAL A 88 4.07 1.43 5.07
N VAL A 89 3.12 0.74 5.70
CA VAL A 89 2.44 -0.40 5.04
C VAL A 89 1.62 0.02 3.83
N GLU A 90 0.98 1.20 3.88
CA GLU A 90 0.26 1.77 2.73
C GLU A 90 1.20 2.11 1.57
N LEU A 91 2.39 2.66 1.85
CA LEU A 91 3.39 2.95 0.83
C LEU A 91 3.98 1.67 0.22
N LEU A 92 4.22 0.63 1.03
CA LEU A 92 4.70 -0.66 0.53
C LEU A 92 3.64 -1.35 -0.35
N GLU A 93 2.36 -1.27 0.00
CA GLU A 93 1.27 -1.74 -0.85
C GLU A 93 1.20 -0.96 -2.17
N LEU A 94 1.28 0.38 -2.13
CA LEU A 94 1.33 1.21 -3.34
C LEU A 94 2.57 0.91 -4.21
N PHE A 95 3.71 0.58 -3.60
CA PHE A 95 4.89 0.11 -4.33
C PHE A 95 4.60 -1.18 -5.09
N HIS A 96 3.99 -2.17 -4.43
CA HIS A 96 3.62 -3.44 -5.05
C HIS A 96 2.63 -3.24 -6.19
N ASP A 97 1.59 -2.42 -5.98
CA ASP A 97 0.58 -2.10 -6.99
C ASP A 97 1.17 -1.37 -8.21
N SER A 98 2.07 -0.41 -7.97
CA SER A 98 2.79 0.30 -9.03
C SER A 98 3.64 -0.65 -9.87
N LYS A 99 4.38 -1.57 -9.24
CA LYS A 99 5.19 -2.55 -9.98
C LYS A 99 4.34 -3.57 -10.71
N GLN A 100 3.27 -4.05 -10.08
CA GLN A 100 2.30 -4.95 -10.71
C GLN A 100 1.70 -4.31 -11.96
N SER A 101 1.33 -3.03 -11.89
CA SER A 101 0.83 -2.24 -13.01
C SER A 101 1.91 -2.03 -14.07
N HIS A 102 3.10 -1.59 -13.67
CA HIS A 102 4.22 -1.29 -14.54
C HIS A 102 4.60 -2.48 -15.44
N TRP A 103 4.55 -3.71 -14.91
CA TRP A 103 4.83 -4.91 -15.69
C TRP A 103 3.67 -5.35 -16.60
N ASN A 104 2.43 -5.11 -16.21
CA ASN A 104 1.26 -5.73 -16.82
C ASN A 104 0.29 -4.76 -17.52
N LEU A 105 0.64 -3.48 -17.62
CA LEU A 105 -0.20 -2.51 -18.33
C LEU A 105 -0.08 -2.66 -19.86
N ARG A 106 -1.17 -2.41 -20.57
CA ARG A 106 -1.24 -2.39 -22.03
C ARG A 106 -2.11 -1.23 -22.49
N GLY A 107 -1.72 -0.56 -23.56
CA GLY A 107 -2.55 0.46 -24.19
C GLY A 107 -1.75 1.55 -24.91
N PRO A 108 -2.44 2.49 -25.57
CA PRO A 108 -1.81 3.54 -26.37
C PRO A 108 -0.78 4.39 -25.63
N ILE A 109 -0.97 4.62 -24.32
CA ILE A 109 -0.05 5.43 -23.50
C ILE A 109 0.94 4.59 -22.70
N TYR A 110 1.20 3.34 -23.13
CA TYR A 110 1.96 2.37 -22.34
C TYR A 110 3.29 2.92 -21.82
N LEU A 111 4.10 3.53 -22.69
CA LEU A 111 5.46 3.91 -22.35
C LEU A 111 5.49 4.99 -21.26
N SER A 112 4.72 6.05 -21.43
CA SER A 112 4.68 7.15 -20.45
C SER A 112 4.12 6.71 -19.10
N LEU A 113 3.07 5.87 -19.11
CA LEU A 113 2.49 5.35 -17.87
C LEU A 113 3.44 4.35 -17.19
N HIS A 114 4.13 3.51 -17.97
CA HIS A 114 5.13 2.55 -17.49
C HIS A 114 6.27 3.26 -16.75
N GLU A 115 6.82 4.31 -17.33
CA GLU A 115 7.88 5.12 -16.72
C GLU A 115 7.36 5.85 -15.47
N GLN A 116 6.18 6.47 -15.54
CA GLN A 116 5.61 7.17 -14.39
C GLN A 116 5.33 6.24 -13.21
N LEU A 117 4.87 5.02 -13.45
CA LEU A 117 4.66 4.02 -12.39
C LEU A 117 5.97 3.56 -11.76
N GLN A 118 7.06 3.49 -12.52
CA GLN A 118 8.39 3.21 -11.98
C GLN A 118 8.85 4.35 -11.06
N GLU A 119 8.73 5.60 -11.50
CA GLU A 119 9.05 6.77 -10.67
C GLU A 119 8.25 6.78 -9.36
N ASN A 120 6.94 6.54 -9.44
CA ASN A 120 6.09 6.48 -8.25
C ASN A 120 6.51 5.35 -7.30
N ALA A 121 6.85 4.17 -7.84
CA ALA A 121 7.32 3.03 -7.05
C ALA A 121 8.62 3.36 -6.29
N ASP A 122 9.55 4.07 -6.93
CA ASP A 122 10.80 4.50 -6.30
C ASP A 122 10.56 5.55 -5.21
N GLU A 123 9.64 6.50 -5.43
CA GLU A 123 9.22 7.47 -4.41
C GLU A 123 8.59 6.77 -3.19
N TYR A 124 7.71 5.79 -3.37
CA TYR A 124 7.10 5.06 -2.26
C TYR A 124 8.13 4.30 -1.42
N ARG A 125 9.12 3.67 -2.06
CA ARG A 125 10.23 3.02 -1.33
C ARG A 125 11.04 4.04 -0.55
N LYS A 126 11.39 5.17 -1.17
CA LYS A 126 12.15 6.24 -0.52
C LYS A 126 11.42 6.77 0.72
N TYR A 127 10.15 7.14 0.59
CA TYR A 127 9.40 7.66 1.74
C TYR A 127 9.08 6.57 2.76
N GLY A 128 8.80 5.34 2.33
CA GLY A 128 8.61 4.20 3.23
C GLY A 128 9.82 3.97 4.12
N ASP A 129 11.04 4.05 3.55
CA ASP A 129 12.30 3.93 4.28
C ASP A 129 12.50 5.08 5.27
N ILE A 130 12.36 6.34 4.82
CA ILE A 130 12.49 7.54 5.68
C ILE A 130 11.55 7.45 6.90
N LEU A 131 10.30 7.04 6.69
CA LEU A 131 9.32 6.94 7.77
C LEU A 131 9.55 5.72 8.66
N ALA A 132 9.98 4.59 8.10
CA ALA A 132 10.36 3.42 8.89
C ALA A 132 11.55 3.73 9.80
N GLU A 133 12.58 4.39 9.30
CA GLU A 133 13.72 4.83 10.10
C GLU A 133 13.33 5.87 11.16
N ARG A 134 12.33 6.73 10.88
CA ARG A 134 11.80 7.65 11.89
C ARG A 134 11.17 6.90 13.08
N VAL A 135 10.50 5.77 12.85
CA VAL A 135 9.98 4.92 13.94
C VAL A 135 11.13 4.37 14.79
N LEU A 136 12.23 3.95 14.15
CA LEU A 136 13.43 3.49 14.86
C LEU A 136 14.07 4.61 15.69
N GLN A 137 14.12 5.85 15.15
CA GLN A 137 14.66 7.01 15.87
C GLN A 137 13.87 7.34 17.14
N VAL A 138 12.56 7.09 17.16
CA VAL A 138 11.73 7.27 18.37
C VAL A 138 11.73 6.05 19.28
N GLY A 139 12.55 5.04 18.98
CA GLY A 139 12.85 3.91 19.87
C GLY A 139 11.89 2.74 19.78
N HIS A 140 11.04 2.67 18.75
CA HIS A 140 10.10 1.58 18.53
C HIS A 140 10.46 0.77 17.28
N PRO A 141 10.06 -0.52 17.20
CA PRO A 141 10.21 -1.31 15.98
C PRO A 141 9.12 -0.98 14.95
N ILE A 142 9.42 -1.23 13.67
CA ILE A 142 8.52 -1.09 12.53
C ILE A 142 8.36 -2.44 11.83
N ASP A 143 7.16 -2.76 11.34
CA ASP A 143 6.84 -4.02 10.68
C ASP A 143 6.50 -3.84 9.19
N GLY A 144 7.41 -4.30 8.33
CA GLY A 144 7.23 -4.32 6.87
C GLY A 144 6.98 -5.71 6.29
N ARG A 145 6.66 -6.72 7.10
CA ARG A 145 6.43 -8.09 6.60
C ARG A 145 5.20 -8.12 5.67
N THR A 146 5.27 -8.91 4.59
CA THR A 146 4.18 -8.97 3.59
C THR A 146 2.83 -9.40 4.15
N SER A 147 2.82 -10.25 5.17
CA SER A 147 1.57 -10.63 5.88
C SER A 147 0.94 -9.47 6.62
N VAL A 148 1.76 -8.54 7.13
CA VAL A 148 1.30 -7.32 7.80
C VAL A 148 0.74 -6.35 6.79
N ILE A 149 1.50 -6.07 5.73
CA ILE A 149 1.06 -5.20 4.63
C ILE A 149 -0.32 -5.65 4.13
N ALA A 150 -0.47 -6.94 3.79
CA ALA A 150 -1.73 -7.49 3.29
C ALA A 150 -2.89 -7.39 4.31
N ALA A 151 -2.60 -7.42 5.61
CA ALA A 151 -3.62 -7.35 6.66
C ALA A 151 -4.01 -5.91 7.02
N THR A 152 -3.10 -4.94 6.91
CA THR A 152 -3.28 -3.62 7.55
C THR A 152 -3.24 -2.43 6.60
N ALA A 153 -2.69 -2.54 5.38
CA ALA A 153 -2.68 -1.42 4.42
C ALA A 153 -4.10 -0.96 4.04
N ASN A 154 -5.07 -1.90 4.04
CA ASN A 154 -6.49 -1.64 3.86
C ASN A 154 -6.79 -0.79 2.59
N LEU A 155 -6.19 -1.19 1.47
CA LEU A 155 -6.43 -0.62 0.11
C LEU A 155 -7.27 -1.54 -0.78
N GLY A 156 -7.75 -2.67 -0.24
CA GLY A 156 -8.45 -3.72 -1.02
C GLY A 156 -7.50 -4.55 -1.88
N GLY A 157 -8.02 -5.58 -2.55
CA GLY A 157 -7.22 -6.39 -3.47
C GLY A 157 -6.87 -5.66 -4.77
N TYR A 158 -5.66 -5.87 -5.29
CA TYR A 158 -5.25 -5.37 -6.61
C TYR A 158 -5.49 -6.43 -7.69
N PRO A 159 -6.09 -6.09 -8.85
CA PRO A 159 -6.32 -7.07 -9.91
C PRO A 159 -5.02 -7.69 -10.45
N GLY A 160 -5.01 -9.01 -10.61
CA GLY A 160 -3.92 -9.72 -11.26
C GLY A 160 -4.02 -9.71 -12.79
N GLY A 161 -2.92 -10.06 -13.45
CA GLY A 161 -2.86 -10.19 -14.92
C GLY A 161 -2.74 -8.86 -15.65
N TYR A 162 -3.01 -8.88 -16.96
CA TYR A 162 -2.93 -7.70 -17.81
C TYR A 162 -4.07 -6.72 -17.55
N LEU A 163 -3.73 -5.43 -17.48
CA LEU A 163 -4.69 -4.33 -17.31
C LEU A 163 -4.53 -3.32 -18.45
N SER A 164 -5.63 -2.69 -18.87
CA SER A 164 -5.54 -1.54 -19.76
C SER A 164 -4.94 -0.32 -19.03
N ASP A 165 -4.28 0.56 -19.77
CA ASP A 165 -3.83 1.86 -19.26
C ASP A 165 -4.95 2.64 -18.53
N LYS A 166 -6.17 2.63 -19.07
CA LYS A 166 -7.35 3.23 -18.43
C LYS A 166 -7.71 2.57 -17.09
N GLN A 167 -7.67 1.24 -17.01
CA GLN A 167 -7.92 0.54 -15.74
C GLN A 167 -6.84 0.88 -14.70
N VAL A 168 -5.57 0.86 -15.10
CA VAL A 168 -4.45 1.22 -14.23
C VAL A 168 -4.58 2.65 -13.72
N LEU A 169 -4.88 3.61 -14.59
CA LEU A 169 -5.08 5.01 -14.19
C LEU A 169 -6.18 5.15 -13.14
N ILE A 170 -7.35 4.51 -13.33
CA ILE A 170 -8.46 4.58 -12.38
C ILE A 170 -8.05 3.97 -11.03
N LEU A 171 -7.56 2.73 -11.04
CA LEU A 171 -7.21 1.97 -9.83
C LEU A 171 -6.12 2.68 -9.02
N MET A 172 -5.04 3.09 -9.68
CA MET A 172 -3.93 3.77 -9.01
C MET A 172 -4.34 5.14 -8.51
N THR A 173 -5.11 5.92 -9.27
CA THR A 173 -5.57 7.24 -8.82
C THR A 173 -6.41 7.14 -7.55
N GLU A 174 -7.33 6.17 -7.47
CA GLU A 174 -8.16 5.96 -6.29
C GLU A 174 -7.34 5.57 -5.07
N ARG A 175 -6.39 4.64 -5.23
CA ARG A 175 -5.50 4.18 -4.15
C ARG A 175 -4.58 5.29 -3.65
N ILE A 176 -3.90 5.99 -4.56
CA ILE A 176 -2.99 7.10 -4.19
C ILE A 176 -3.79 8.21 -3.49
N ASN A 177 -4.97 8.56 -3.99
CA ASN A 177 -5.84 9.57 -3.36
C ASN A 177 -6.33 9.13 -1.97
N THR A 178 -6.59 7.84 -1.77
CA THR A 178 -6.95 7.27 -0.46
C THR A 178 -5.81 7.44 0.54
N VAL A 179 -4.59 7.05 0.15
CA VAL A 179 -3.40 7.22 1.00
C VAL A 179 -3.12 8.70 1.25
N ALA A 180 -3.21 9.57 0.24
CA ALA A 180 -3.01 11.01 0.40
C ALA A 180 -3.98 11.64 1.42
N LYS A 181 -5.25 11.22 1.42
CA LYS A 181 -6.23 11.66 2.43
C LYS A 181 -5.87 11.20 3.83
N ARG A 182 -5.45 9.94 4.00
CA ARG A 182 -5.02 9.40 5.30
C ARG A 182 -3.75 10.09 5.80
N VAL A 183 -2.78 10.35 4.93
CA VAL A 183 -1.56 11.12 5.25
C VAL A 183 -1.93 12.52 5.75
N ARG A 184 -2.88 13.23 5.12
CA ARG A 184 -3.35 14.54 5.62
C ARG A 184 -3.96 14.48 7.02
N GLN A 185 -4.71 13.42 7.34
CA GLN A 185 -5.24 13.22 8.69
C GLN A 185 -4.11 13.00 9.70
N ARG A 186 -3.10 12.21 9.34
CA ARG A 186 -1.90 11.96 10.17
C ARG A 186 -1.04 13.23 10.32
N ILE A 187 -0.97 14.10 9.31
CA ILE A 187 -0.32 15.41 9.44
C ILE A 187 -0.99 16.23 10.54
N GLU A 188 -2.33 16.29 10.56
CA GLU A 188 -3.07 17.04 11.59
C GLU A 188 -2.78 16.49 12.99
N HIS A 189 -2.76 15.17 13.14
CA HIS A 189 -2.42 14.51 14.40
C HIS A 189 -0.97 14.79 14.81
N MET A 190 -0.01 14.54 13.93
CA MET A 190 1.42 14.70 14.20
C MET A 190 1.81 16.16 14.41
N SER A 191 1.07 17.13 13.88
CA SER A 191 1.31 18.56 14.17
C SER A 191 1.16 18.91 15.65
N LYS A 192 0.40 18.10 16.40
CA LYS A 192 0.15 18.26 17.84
C LYS A 192 1.08 17.38 18.70
N VAL A 193 1.67 16.33 18.10
CA VAL A 193 2.48 15.32 18.80
C VAL A 193 3.97 15.58 18.58
N ASP A 194 4.40 15.60 17.33
CA ASP A 194 5.80 15.71 16.91
C ASP A 194 5.92 16.42 15.55
N GLU A 195 6.34 17.68 15.59
CA GLU A 195 6.49 18.56 14.42
C GLU A 195 7.46 17.98 13.38
N VAL A 196 8.49 17.25 13.81
CA VAL A 196 9.48 16.65 12.90
C VAL A 196 8.84 15.57 12.05
N THR A 197 8.09 14.64 12.66
CA THR A 197 7.31 13.64 11.93
C THR A 197 6.23 14.29 11.06
N SER A 198 5.55 15.34 11.56
CA SER A 198 4.55 16.07 10.77
C SER A 198 5.16 16.68 9.50
N ASN A 199 6.37 17.25 9.58
CA ASN A 199 7.07 17.78 8.42
C ASN A 199 7.39 16.70 7.37
N GLN A 200 7.85 15.52 7.80
CA GLN A 200 8.10 14.40 6.87
C GLN A 200 6.81 13.93 6.17
N LEU A 201 5.69 13.90 6.87
CA LEU A 201 4.39 13.55 6.29
C LEU A 201 3.88 14.61 5.31
N GLN A 202 4.18 15.90 5.53
CA GLN A 202 3.84 16.99 4.60
C GLN A 202 4.59 16.83 3.26
N GLU A 203 5.89 16.50 3.30
CA GLU A 203 6.67 16.19 2.10
C GLU A 203 6.07 15.01 1.32
N LEU A 204 5.67 13.95 2.03
CA LEU A 204 4.97 12.83 1.41
C LEU A 204 3.62 13.25 0.80
N SER A 205 2.82 14.03 1.52
CA SER A 205 1.51 14.50 1.02
C SER A 205 1.66 15.28 -0.28
N TYR A 206 2.67 16.15 -0.37
CA TYR A 206 2.95 16.89 -1.59
C TYR A 206 3.28 15.96 -2.76
N ALA A 207 4.12 14.94 -2.54
CA ALA A 207 4.45 13.95 -3.57
C ALA A 207 3.19 13.18 -4.03
N LEU A 208 2.38 12.68 -3.10
CA LEU A 208 1.15 11.95 -3.41
C LEU A 208 0.14 12.81 -4.18
N ASP A 209 -0.07 14.06 -3.77
CA ASP A 209 -1.00 14.97 -4.45
C ASP A 209 -0.53 15.31 -5.88
N LYS A 210 0.78 15.45 -6.08
CA LYS A 210 1.37 15.62 -7.42
C LYS A 210 1.11 14.40 -8.30
N GLN A 211 1.25 13.18 -7.76
CA GLN A 211 0.96 11.96 -8.50
C GLN A 211 -0.54 11.84 -8.85
N VAL A 212 -1.43 12.14 -7.89
CA VAL A 212 -2.89 12.18 -8.14
C VAL A 212 -3.23 13.17 -9.24
N TRP A 213 -2.63 14.37 -9.23
CA TRP A 213 -2.81 15.35 -10.30
C TRP A 213 -2.38 14.78 -11.66
N LYS A 214 -1.15 14.27 -11.76
CA LYS A 214 -0.63 13.68 -13.00
C LYS A 214 -1.57 12.60 -13.55
N PHE A 215 -2.03 11.68 -12.70
CA PHE A 215 -2.88 10.59 -13.17
C PHE A 215 -4.28 11.07 -13.55
N ARG A 216 -4.88 11.99 -12.78
CA ARG A 216 -6.18 12.59 -13.12
C ARG A 216 -6.18 13.26 -14.48
N VAL A 217 -5.11 13.96 -14.86
CA VAL A 217 -5.07 14.64 -16.18
C VAL A 217 -4.86 13.67 -17.33
N MET A 218 -4.33 12.46 -17.08
CA MET A 218 -4.19 11.39 -18.08
C MET A 218 -5.49 10.60 -18.30
N GLN A 219 -6.50 10.73 -17.42
CA GLN A 219 -7.77 9.98 -17.51
C GLN A 219 -8.78 10.51 -18.56
N GLN A 220 -8.34 11.32 -19.51
CA GLN A 220 -9.22 11.95 -20.52
C GLN A 220 -9.70 10.94 -21.58
#